data_AF-A0A0Q8HVD5-F1
#
_entry.id   AF-A0A0Q8HVD5-F1
#
_cell.length_a   1.000
_cell.length_b   1.000
_cell.length_c   1.000
_cell.angle_alpha   90.00
_cell.angle_beta   90.00
_cell.angle_gamma   90.00
#
_symmetry.space_group_name_H-M   'P 1'
#
loop_
_entity.id
_entity.type
_entity.pdbx_description
1 polymer ?
#
loop_
_entity_poly.entity_id
_entity_poly.type
_entity_poly.pdbx_seq_one_letter_code
_entity_poly.pdbx_strand_id
1 'polypeptide(L)'
;MASGARYAVSLAALPVMFPIVFLLMIGAQALPNPAAACAGAEVPTGAGGVATNDALDADQMQVAQQIVAAVRAFLPTSGKPHAAVIALATARQESVIRNLDYGDADSLGAFQQRPSQGWGTPAQVTNVPHATTTFLEHLVRIPGWETRRVTDVAAEVQRPAAEYRGLYEQWVPLATKLTRQLWPQSASLMPTTGTCAGVPNPPPGPGDARAMARAQSWVDERVPYSQGSLHTNEFGTYRQDCSGYVSLVWGLPTSFTTASLPSVAHPISKGELRAGDIMLRAGHTLIFDRWANPSRTSYWAYEQERPGRVAVHHVVPYPYWPGQVALVPHRKG
;
A
#
# COMPACT_ATOMS: atom_id res chain seq x y z
N MET A 1 -48.13 -7.45 42.99
CA MET A 1 -48.39 -8.11 41.70
C MET A 1 -48.50 -7.04 40.63
N ALA A 2 -47.49 -6.91 39.76
CA ALA A 2 -47.57 -6.33 38.41
C ALA A 2 -46.15 -6.40 37.81
N SER A 3 -45.91 -7.42 36.98
CA SER A 3 -44.67 -7.62 36.23
C SER A 3 -44.81 -6.93 34.88
N GLY A 4 -43.97 -5.93 34.60
CA GLY A 4 -43.86 -5.29 33.29
C GLY A 4 -42.64 -5.81 32.55
N ALA A 5 -42.83 -6.78 31.67
CA ALA A 5 -41.79 -7.36 30.83
C ALA A 5 -41.27 -6.32 29.82
N ARG A 6 -39.97 -6.01 29.88
CA ARG A 6 -39.26 -5.26 28.84
C ARG A 6 -38.81 -6.23 27.76
N TYR A 7 -39.40 -6.12 26.57
CA TYR A 7 -38.94 -6.82 25.37
C TYR A 7 -37.55 -6.28 24.98
N ALA A 8 -36.50 -7.07 25.22
CA ALA A 8 -35.19 -6.86 24.62
C ALA A 8 -35.19 -7.48 23.23
N VAL A 9 -35.35 -6.67 22.19
CA VAL A 9 -35.08 -7.08 20.81
C VAL A 9 -33.58 -7.23 20.67
N SER A 10 -33.08 -8.46 20.80
CA SER A 10 -31.71 -8.81 20.41
C SER A 10 -31.63 -8.78 18.89
N LEU A 11 -31.05 -7.72 18.32
CA LEU A 11 -30.60 -7.74 16.94
C LEU A 11 -29.39 -8.69 16.86
N ALA A 12 -29.64 -9.94 16.50
CA ALA A 12 -28.61 -10.82 16.00
C ALA A 12 -28.16 -10.28 14.62
N ALA A 13 -26.96 -9.70 14.57
CA ALA A 13 -26.32 -9.37 13.30
C ALA A 13 -26.00 -10.70 12.58
N LEU A 14 -26.80 -11.04 11.57
CA LEU A 14 -26.52 -12.15 10.67
C LEU A 14 -25.19 -11.87 9.95
N PRO A 15 -24.22 -12.80 9.95
CA PRO A 15 -22.99 -12.61 9.18
C PRO A 15 -23.35 -12.65 7.70
N VAL A 16 -23.16 -11.54 7.00
CA VAL A 16 -23.26 -11.51 5.55
C VAL A 16 -22.26 -12.53 4.99
N MET A 17 -22.79 -13.51 4.26
CA MET A 17 -22.04 -14.64 3.71
C MET A 17 -21.53 -14.27 2.33
N PHE A 18 -20.21 -14.11 2.19
CA PHE A 18 -19.53 -13.90 0.90
C PHE A 18 -18.61 -15.11 0.61
N PRO A 19 -19.09 -16.18 -0.03
CA PRO A 19 -18.22 -17.23 -0.54
C PRO A 19 -17.69 -16.85 -1.93
N ILE A 20 -16.37 -16.93 -2.14
CA ILE A 20 -15.76 -16.89 -3.49
C ILE A 20 -15.43 -18.33 -3.91
N VAL A 21 -15.80 -18.69 -5.14
CA VAL A 21 -15.35 -19.90 -5.82
C VAL A 21 -14.04 -19.56 -6.55
N PHE A 22 -13.02 -20.39 -6.32
CA PHE A 22 -11.64 -20.21 -6.76
C PHE A 22 -11.41 -20.90 -8.12
N LEU A 23 -10.65 -20.28 -9.03
CA LEU A 23 -10.13 -20.92 -10.25
C LEU A 23 -8.78 -21.59 -9.98
N LEU A 24 -8.67 -22.87 -10.34
CA LEU A 24 -7.45 -23.68 -10.35
C LEU A 24 -6.33 -23.03 -11.19
N MET A 25 -5.21 -22.73 -10.55
CA MET A 25 -3.89 -22.81 -11.19
C MET A 25 -3.13 -23.97 -10.57
N ILE A 26 -3.23 -25.14 -11.20
CA ILE A 26 -2.32 -26.26 -10.93
C ILE A 26 -0.93 -25.82 -11.40
N GLY A 27 -0.05 -25.51 -10.45
CA GLY A 27 1.38 -25.53 -10.73
C GLY A 27 1.79 -26.96 -11.04
N ALA A 28 2.19 -27.24 -12.27
CA ALA A 28 2.79 -28.51 -12.64
C ALA A 28 4.07 -28.70 -11.80
N GLN A 29 4.00 -29.57 -10.80
CA GLN A 29 5.17 -29.95 -10.01
C GLN A 29 5.80 -31.14 -10.73
N ALA A 30 6.95 -30.91 -11.35
CA ALA A 30 7.80 -32.01 -11.81
C ALA A 30 8.26 -32.81 -10.59
N LEU A 31 8.01 -34.12 -10.58
CA LEU A 31 8.48 -35.03 -9.55
C LEU A 31 10.02 -35.04 -9.52
N PRO A 32 10.68 -35.07 -8.34
CA PRO A 32 12.13 -35.17 -8.27
C PRO A 32 12.60 -36.57 -8.67
N ASN A 33 13.47 -36.64 -9.68
CA ASN A 33 14.24 -37.84 -10.00
C ASN A 33 15.55 -37.82 -9.18
N PRO A 34 15.91 -38.86 -8.42
CA PRO A 34 17.09 -38.85 -7.56
C PRO A 34 18.29 -39.40 -8.34
N ALA A 35 19.18 -38.53 -8.81
CA ALA A 35 20.52 -38.97 -9.21
C ALA A 35 21.55 -37.83 -9.17
N ALA A 36 22.70 -38.17 -8.58
CA ALA A 36 24.01 -37.54 -8.71
C ALA A 36 24.28 -36.26 -7.91
N ALA A 37 24.73 -36.48 -6.68
CA ALA A 37 25.79 -35.67 -6.08
C ALA A 37 27.11 -35.86 -6.85
N CYS A 38 27.85 -34.77 -7.06
CA CYS A 38 29.27 -34.57 -6.70
C CYS A 38 30.01 -33.60 -7.66
N ALA A 39 30.64 -32.60 -7.03
CA ALA A 39 31.87 -31.89 -7.42
C ALA A 39 31.87 -30.84 -8.54
N GLY A 40 32.49 -29.69 -8.22
CA GLY A 40 33.20 -28.83 -9.18
C GLY A 40 32.74 -27.37 -9.21
N ALA A 41 33.45 -26.51 -8.48
CA ALA A 41 33.33 -25.05 -8.58
C ALA A 41 34.03 -24.53 -9.86
N GLU A 42 33.37 -23.61 -10.58
CA GLU A 42 33.78 -22.23 -10.89
C GLU A 42 33.02 -21.67 -12.12
N VAL A 43 32.64 -20.39 -12.00
CA VAL A 43 31.86 -19.52 -12.92
C VAL A 43 32.89 -18.82 -13.84
N PRO A 44 32.65 -18.47 -15.14
CA PRO A 44 31.61 -17.47 -15.41
C PRO A 44 30.96 -17.37 -16.81
N THR A 45 29.98 -16.45 -16.83
CA THR A 45 29.37 -15.71 -17.95
C THR A 45 28.30 -16.37 -18.80
N GLY A 46 27.13 -15.71 -18.79
CA GLY A 46 26.22 -15.67 -19.93
C GLY A 46 25.01 -16.60 -19.87
N ALA A 47 23.84 -15.97 -19.72
CA ALA A 47 22.55 -16.40 -20.24
C ALA A 47 22.07 -17.83 -19.90
N GLY A 48 21.06 -17.91 -19.03
CA GLY A 48 20.27 -19.12 -18.82
C GLY A 48 20.20 -19.57 -17.36
N GLY A 49 19.85 -18.68 -16.45
CA GLY A 49 19.55 -19.06 -15.07
C GLY A 49 18.09 -19.53 -14.98
N VAL A 50 17.88 -20.83 -14.82
CA VAL A 50 16.60 -21.43 -14.43
C VAL A 50 16.10 -20.71 -13.17
N ALA A 51 14.98 -20.02 -13.28
CA ALA A 51 14.36 -19.33 -12.15
C ALA A 51 13.94 -20.37 -11.10
N THR A 52 14.56 -20.34 -9.93
CA THR A 52 13.92 -20.89 -8.74
C THR A 52 12.60 -20.14 -8.54
N ASN A 53 11.47 -20.86 -8.43
CA ASN A 53 10.09 -20.33 -8.30
C ASN A 53 9.83 -19.35 -7.12
N ASP A 54 10.88 -18.92 -6.41
CA ASP A 54 10.86 -18.03 -5.25
C ASP A 54 11.25 -16.57 -5.56
N ALA A 55 11.79 -16.29 -6.74
CA ALA A 55 12.15 -14.93 -7.12
C ALA A 55 10.91 -14.19 -7.64
N LEU A 56 10.40 -13.23 -6.85
CA LEU A 56 9.38 -12.30 -7.30
C LEU A 56 9.98 -11.36 -8.35
N ASP A 57 9.23 -11.09 -9.42
CA ASP A 57 9.54 -9.99 -10.32
C ASP A 57 9.22 -8.63 -9.69
N ALA A 58 9.54 -7.55 -10.43
CA ALA A 58 9.37 -6.19 -9.95
C ALA A 58 7.91 -5.83 -9.63
N ASP A 59 6.94 -6.33 -10.41
CA ASP A 59 5.52 -6.06 -10.18
C ASP A 59 5.06 -6.76 -8.90
N GLN A 60 5.43 -8.03 -8.76
CA GLN A 60 5.09 -8.83 -7.59
C GLN A 60 5.71 -8.25 -6.32
N MET A 61 6.95 -7.80 -6.38
CA MET A 61 7.62 -7.15 -5.27
C MET A 61 6.95 -5.82 -4.91
N GLN A 62 6.52 -5.03 -5.90
CA GLN A 62 5.79 -3.78 -5.65
C GLN A 62 4.45 -4.03 -4.95
N VAL A 63 3.69 -5.03 -5.40
CA VAL A 63 2.43 -5.43 -4.74
C VAL A 63 2.69 -5.93 -3.33
N ALA A 64 3.72 -6.76 -3.11
CA ALA A 64 4.12 -7.23 -1.78
C ALA A 64 4.47 -6.07 -0.83
N GLN A 65 5.22 -5.08 -1.31
CA GLN A 65 5.55 -3.86 -0.56
C GLN A 65 4.31 -3.06 -0.20
N GLN A 66 3.36 -2.88 -1.13
CA GLN A 66 2.10 -2.18 -0.87
C GLN A 66 1.24 -2.90 0.17
N ILE A 67 1.18 -4.24 0.11
CA ILE A 67 0.48 -5.06 1.11
C ILE A 67 1.11 -4.85 2.49
N VAL A 68 2.43 -5.05 2.63
CA VAL A 68 3.11 -4.91 3.93
C VAL A 68 3.02 -3.48 4.47
N ALA A 69 3.11 -2.47 3.63
CA ALA A 69 2.90 -1.08 4.02
C ALA A 69 1.48 -0.82 4.55
N ALA A 70 0.46 -1.35 3.90
CA ALA A 70 -0.92 -1.25 4.36
C ALA A 70 -1.16 -1.99 5.68
N VAL A 71 -0.58 -3.19 5.86
CA VAL A 71 -0.62 -3.93 7.14
C VAL A 71 0.00 -3.12 8.28
N ARG A 72 1.14 -2.47 8.01
CA ARG A 72 1.83 -1.61 8.99
C ARG A 72 1.05 -0.32 9.29
N ALA A 73 0.33 0.22 8.31
CA ALA A 73 -0.45 1.45 8.46
C ALA A 73 -1.80 1.23 9.18
N PHE A 74 -2.38 0.04 9.12
CA PHE A 74 -3.63 -0.29 9.78
C PHE A 74 -3.39 -0.53 11.28
N LEU A 75 -3.87 0.38 12.13
CA LEU A 75 -3.56 0.40 13.58
C LEU A 75 -3.75 -0.97 14.27
N PRO A 76 -4.85 -1.72 14.06
CA PRO A 76 -5.04 -3.04 14.66
C PRO A 76 -3.96 -4.08 14.33
N THR A 77 -3.22 -3.91 13.22
CA THR A 77 -2.20 -4.86 12.75
C THR A 77 -0.78 -4.27 12.66
N SER A 78 -0.62 -2.99 12.99
CA SER A 78 0.64 -2.23 12.81
C SER A 78 1.87 -2.85 13.49
N GLY A 79 1.69 -3.50 14.64
CA GLY A 79 2.73 -4.23 15.38
C GLY A 79 2.67 -5.76 15.24
N LYS A 80 1.92 -6.29 14.26
CA LYS A 80 1.61 -7.72 14.15
C LYS A 80 2.12 -8.29 12.82
N PRO A 81 3.41 -8.69 12.71
CA PRO A 81 3.96 -9.25 11.47
C PRO A 81 3.19 -10.44 10.91
N HIS A 82 2.55 -11.21 11.79
CA HIS A 82 1.67 -12.31 11.39
C HIS A 82 0.56 -11.88 10.42
N ALA A 83 0.02 -10.66 10.54
CA ALA A 83 -0.95 -10.12 9.59
C ALA A 83 -0.38 -9.97 8.17
N ALA A 84 0.90 -9.59 8.05
CA ALA A 84 1.56 -9.53 6.75
C ALA A 84 1.82 -10.92 6.18
N VAL A 85 2.18 -11.91 7.03
CA VAL A 85 2.30 -13.30 6.59
C VAL A 85 0.97 -13.80 6.03
N ILE A 86 -0.14 -13.54 6.74
CA ILE A 86 -1.48 -13.92 6.28
C ILE A 86 -1.83 -13.23 4.96
N ALA A 87 -1.69 -11.90 4.87
CA ALA A 87 -2.05 -11.15 3.68
C ALA A 87 -1.19 -11.53 2.46
N LEU A 88 0.12 -11.74 2.62
CA LEU A 88 1.01 -12.14 1.53
C LEU A 88 0.77 -13.59 1.08
N ALA A 89 0.48 -14.51 2.01
CA ALA A 89 0.12 -15.88 1.66
C ALA A 89 -1.20 -15.91 0.87
N THR A 90 -2.19 -15.11 1.30
CA THR A 90 -3.44 -14.91 0.55
C THR A 90 -3.16 -14.34 -0.84
N ALA A 91 -2.49 -13.18 -0.95
CA ALA A 91 -2.23 -12.57 -2.25
C ALA A 91 -1.43 -13.49 -3.20
N ARG A 92 -0.53 -14.32 -2.66
CA ARG A 92 0.18 -15.32 -3.45
C ARG A 92 -0.75 -16.39 -3.99
N GLN A 93 -1.65 -16.92 -3.17
CA GLN A 93 -2.63 -17.91 -3.59
C GLN A 93 -3.61 -17.35 -4.61
N GLU A 94 -4.06 -16.10 -4.43
CA GLU A 94 -5.14 -15.51 -5.23
C GLU A 94 -4.65 -14.96 -6.57
N SER A 95 -3.48 -14.33 -6.60
CA SER A 95 -3.03 -13.57 -7.79
C SER A 95 -1.57 -13.75 -8.12
N VAL A 96 -0.88 -14.67 -7.44
CA VAL A 96 0.59 -14.77 -7.50
C VAL A 96 1.24 -13.44 -7.07
N ILE A 97 0.60 -12.70 -6.16
CA ILE A 97 0.99 -11.35 -5.68
C ILE A 97 0.98 -10.33 -6.84
N ARG A 98 -0.06 -10.34 -7.68
CA ARG A 98 -0.22 -9.36 -8.78
C ARG A 98 -1.54 -8.62 -8.65
N ASN A 99 -1.54 -7.35 -9.00
CA ASN A 99 -2.77 -6.57 -9.01
C ASN A 99 -3.49 -6.75 -10.35
N LEU A 100 -4.29 -7.80 -10.46
CA LEU A 100 -4.96 -8.19 -11.70
C LEU A 100 -6.21 -7.35 -11.94
N ASP A 101 -6.48 -7.02 -13.21
CA ASP A 101 -7.73 -6.39 -13.67
C ASP A 101 -8.73 -7.43 -14.23
N TYR A 102 -8.46 -8.71 -13.98
CA TYR A 102 -9.30 -9.85 -14.33
C TYR A 102 -9.24 -10.94 -13.26
N GLY A 103 -10.17 -11.90 -13.37
CA GLY A 103 -10.34 -13.03 -12.46
C GLY A 103 -11.56 -13.86 -12.84
N ASP A 104 -11.92 -14.83 -12.00
CA ASP A 104 -13.20 -15.53 -12.14
C ASP A 104 -14.37 -14.57 -11.86
N ALA A 105 -15.42 -14.64 -12.68
CA ALA A 105 -16.56 -13.71 -12.65
C ALA A 105 -16.14 -12.21 -12.64
N ASP A 106 -16.29 -11.52 -11.50
CA ASP A 106 -15.88 -10.13 -11.29
C ASP A 106 -14.79 -9.98 -10.22
N SER A 107 -14.04 -11.05 -9.94
CA SER A 107 -12.87 -10.99 -9.04
C SER A 107 -11.76 -10.13 -9.63
N LEU A 108 -11.19 -9.27 -8.80
CA LEU A 108 -10.16 -8.30 -9.19
C LEU A 108 -9.10 -8.12 -8.11
N GLY A 109 -7.96 -7.59 -8.51
CA GLY A 109 -6.88 -7.15 -7.64
C GLY A 109 -6.08 -8.27 -6.99
N ALA A 110 -5.20 -7.87 -6.07
CA ALA A 110 -4.23 -8.76 -5.43
C ALA A 110 -4.85 -9.90 -4.60
N PHE A 111 -6.08 -9.71 -4.11
CA PHE A 111 -6.81 -10.67 -3.29
C PHE A 111 -7.99 -11.31 -4.03
N GLN A 112 -8.13 -11.06 -5.33
CA GLN A 112 -9.25 -11.54 -6.16
C GLN A 112 -10.64 -11.25 -5.53
N GLN A 113 -10.77 -10.06 -4.95
CA GLN A 113 -11.96 -9.59 -4.26
C GLN A 113 -13.08 -9.27 -5.28
N ARG A 114 -14.32 -9.63 -4.93
CA ARG A 114 -15.48 -9.46 -5.82
C ARG A 114 -16.32 -8.24 -5.44
N PRO A 115 -16.44 -7.22 -6.31
CA PRO A 115 -17.34 -6.09 -6.08
C PRO A 115 -18.80 -6.49 -5.86
N SER A 116 -19.30 -7.45 -6.64
CA SER A 116 -20.65 -8.02 -6.48
C SER A 116 -20.90 -8.66 -5.12
N GLN A 117 -19.83 -9.01 -4.39
CA GLN A 117 -19.88 -9.55 -3.03
C GLN A 117 -19.49 -8.51 -1.97
N GLY A 118 -19.67 -7.22 -2.26
CA GLY A 118 -19.53 -6.18 -1.25
C GLY A 118 -18.11 -5.92 -0.76
N TRP A 119 -17.08 -6.45 -1.42
CA TRP A 119 -15.67 -6.15 -1.09
C TRP A 119 -15.23 -4.73 -1.46
N GLY A 120 -16.04 -4.03 -2.25
CA GLY A 120 -15.79 -2.66 -2.71
C GLY A 120 -16.22 -2.48 -4.17
N THR A 121 -15.97 -1.32 -4.74
CA THR A 121 -16.10 -1.06 -6.19
C THR A 121 -14.92 -1.68 -6.96
N PRO A 122 -15.01 -1.90 -8.29
CA PRO A 122 -13.87 -2.35 -9.09
C PRO A 122 -12.59 -1.54 -8.86
N ALA A 123 -12.70 -0.22 -8.82
CA ALA A 123 -11.57 0.67 -8.56
C ALA A 123 -10.95 0.52 -7.16
N GLN A 124 -11.77 0.15 -6.17
CA GLN A 124 -11.34 -0.10 -4.80
C GLN A 124 -10.61 -1.43 -4.66
N VAL A 125 -11.14 -2.50 -5.25
CA VAL A 125 -10.53 -3.84 -5.17
C VAL A 125 -9.24 -3.96 -6.00
N THR A 126 -9.08 -3.16 -7.06
CA THR A 126 -7.80 -3.02 -7.80
C THR A 126 -6.85 -1.99 -7.19
N ASN A 127 -7.17 -1.39 -6.04
CA ASN A 127 -6.25 -0.53 -5.31
C ASN A 127 -5.63 -1.34 -4.17
N VAL A 128 -4.38 -1.81 -4.35
CA VAL A 128 -3.74 -2.75 -3.41
C VAL A 128 -3.79 -2.27 -1.95
N PRO A 129 -3.45 -1.01 -1.59
CA PRO A 129 -3.61 -0.53 -0.23
C PRO A 129 -5.06 -0.57 0.30
N HIS A 130 -6.04 -0.19 -0.51
CA HIS A 130 -7.45 -0.23 -0.13
C HIS A 130 -7.94 -1.68 0.04
N ALA A 131 -7.72 -2.53 -0.96
CA ALA A 131 -8.05 -3.95 -0.94
C ALA A 131 -7.41 -4.68 0.26
N THR A 132 -6.15 -4.34 0.59
CA THR A 132 -5.47 -4.85 1.78
C THR A 132 -6.16 -4.34 3.05
N THR A 133 -6.50 -3.05 3.14
CA THR A 133 -7.20 -2.50 4.32
C THR A 133 -8.54 -3.20 4.54
N THR A 134 -9.33 -3.40 3.48
CA THR A 134 -10.59 -4.16 3.56
C THR A 134 -10.35 -5.60 4.01
N PHE A 135 -9.33 -6.28 3.46
CA PHE A 135 -8.93 -7.62 3.93
C PHE A 135 -8.63 -7.62 5.44
N LEU A 136 -7.89 -6.61 5.93
CA LEU A 136 -7.54 -6.50 7.35
C LEU A 136 -8.75 -6.19 8.24
N GLU A 137 -9.72 -5.40 7.77
CA GLU A 137 -10.98 -5.15 8.49
C GLU A 137 -11.77 -6.43 8.73
N HIS A 138 -11.71 -7.39 7.80
CA HIS A 138 -12.28 -8.72 7.98
C HIS A 138 -11.40 -9.60 8.87
N LEU A 139 -10.08 -9.58 8.67
CA LEU A 139 -9.10 -10.34 9.46
C LEU A 139 -9.26 -10.09 10.97
N VAL A 140 -9.33 -8.84 11.39
CA VAL A 140 -9.34 -8.48 12.82
C VAL A 140 -10.64 -8.82 13.54
N ARG A 141 -11.70 -9.19 12.79
CA ARG A 141 -12.96 -9.68 13.36
C ARG A 141 -12.89 -11.18 13.71
N ILE A 142 -11.87 -11.89 13.25
CA ILE A 142 -11.69 -13.33 13.51
C ILE A 142 -11.05 -13.52 14.89
N PRO A 143 -11.71 -14.21 15.84
CA PRO A 143 -11.14 -14.46 17.15
C PRO A 143 -9.82 -15.25 17.08
N GLY A 144 -8.79 -14.75 17.79
CA GLY A 144 -7.49 -15.42 17.92
C GLY A 144 -6.67 -15.47 16.63
N TRP A 145 -6.99 -14.65 15.62
CA TRP A 145 -6.28 -14.65 14.35
C TRP A 145 -4.76 -14.45 14.50
N GLU A 146 -4.30 -13.78 15.56
CA GLU A 146 -2.87 -13.50 15.80
C GLU A 146 -2.01 -14.74 16.00
N THR A 147 -2.58 -15.85 16.49
CA THR A 147 -1.84 -17.05 16.87
C THR A 147 -2.29 -18.29 16.10
N ARG A 148 -3.41 -18.19 15.36
CA ARG A 148 -3.94 -19.27 14.53
C ARG A 148 -3.09 -19.47 13.26
N ARG A 149 -3.18 -20.68 12.71
CA ARG A 149 -2.53 -21.05 11.45
C ARG A 149 -2.97 -20.12 10.34
N VAL A 150 -2.02 -19.73 9.49
CA VAL A 150 -2.24 -18.80 8.38
C VAL A 150 -3.36 -19.30 7.46
N THR A 151 -3.35 -20.59 7.10
CA THR A 151 -4.35 -21.13 6.19
C THR A 151 -5.77 -21.10 6.75
N ASP A 152 -5.93 -21.36 8.05
CA ASP A 152 -7.24 -21.40 8.69
C ASP A 152 -7.85 -19.99 8.75
N VAL A 153 -7.01 -18.99 9.04
CA VAL A 153 -7.42 -17.58 9.11
C VAL A 153 -7.67 -17.01 7.71
N ALA A 154 -6.76 -17.25 6.76
CA ALA A 154 -6.91 -16.80 5.37
C ALA A 154 -8.20 -17.36 4.75
N ALA A 155 -8.48 -18.64 4.95
CA ALA A 155 -9.71 -19.27 4.47
C ALA A 155 -10.98 -18.78 5.20
N GLU A 156 -10.87 -18.24 6.41
CA GLU A 156 -12.00 -17.64 7.12
C GLU A 156 -12.29 -16.21 6.66
N VAL A 157 -11.25 -15.46 6.25
CA VAL A 157 -11.39 -14.16 5.59
C VAL A 157 -11.95 -14.32 4.17
N GLN A 158 -11.30 -15.15 3.35
CA GLN A 158 -11.61 -15.30 1.92
C GLN A 158 -12.80 -16.21 1.65
N ARG A 159 -13.10 -17.14 2.59
CA ARG A 159 -14.17 -18.13 2.49
C ARG A 159 -14.20 -18.88 1.14
N PRO A 160 -13.08 -19.50 0.72
CA PRO A 160 -13.08 -20.30 -0.50
C PRO A 160 -13.89 -21.60 -0.29
N ALA A 161 -14.15 -22.32 -1.39
CA ALA A 161 -14.73 -23.65 -1.34
C ALA A 161 -13.93 -24.60 -0.43
N ALA A 162 -14.59 -25.62 0.14
CA ALA A 162 -14.06 -26.42 1.23
C ALA A 162 -12.73 -27.11 0.88
N GLU A 163 -12.61 -27.59 -0.35
CA GLU A 163 -11.44 -28.25 -0.93
C GLU A 163 -10.21 -27.33 -1.04
N TYR A 164 -10.40 -26.00 -1.03
CA TYR A 164 -9.32 -25.03 -1.22
C TYR A 164 -8.82 -24.38 0.07
N ARG A 165 -9.49 -24.62 1.21
CA ARG A 165 -9.17 -23.94 2.49
C ARG A 165 -7.73 -24.19 2.98
N GLY A 166 -7.11 -25.31 2.59
CA GLY A 166 -5.74 -25.66 2.97
C GLY A 166 -4.64 -25.11 2.06
N LEU A 167 -4.98 -24.51 0.91
CA LEU A 167 -4.00 -24.17 -0.13
C LEU A 167 -3.11 -22.97 0.24
N TYR A 168 -3.51 -22.12 1.18
CA TYR A 168 -2.68 -21.00 1.61
C TYR A 168 -1.44 -21.46 2.40
N GLU A 169 -1.48 -22.65 3.02
CA GLU A 169 -0.40 -23.18 3.84
C GLU A 169 0.92 -23.29 3.06
N GLN A 170 0.85 -23.67 1.77
CA GLN A 170 2.05 -23.84 0.93
C GLN A 170 2.85 -22.54 0.74
N TRP A 171 2.19 -21.38 0.90
CA TRP A 171 2.80 -20.06 0.71
C TRP A 171 3.33 -19.45 2.00
N VAL A 172 3.10 -20.07 3.17
CA VAL A 172 3.57 -19.57 4.47
C VAL A 172 5.09 -19.37 4.50
N PRO A 173 5.94 -20.27 3.96
CA PRO A 173 7.39 -20.03 3.91
C PRO A 173 7.77 -18.78 3.10
N LEU A 174 7.19 -18.61 1.90
CA LEU A 174 7.42 -17.43 1.05
C LEU A 174 6.94 -16.16 1.74
N ALA A 175 5.71 -16.16 2.25
CA ALA A 175 5.12 -15.02 2.94
C ALA A 175 5.90 -14.63 4.20
N THR A 176 6.43 -15.61 4.94
CA THR A 176 7.29 -15.39 6.09
C THR A 176 8.64 -14.81 5.68
N LYS A 177 9.24 -15.29 4.57
CA LYS A 177 10.47 -14.73 4.01
C LYS A 177 10.27 -13.27 3.59
N LEU A 178 9.21 -13.00 2.82
CA LEU A 178 8.86 -11.64 2.38
C LEU A 178 8.53 -10.73 3.56
N THR A 179 7.79 -11.23 4.55
CA THR A 179 7.53 -10.47 5.79
C THR A 179 8.84 -10.18 6.49
N ARG A 180 9.73 -11.15 6.73
CA ARG A 180 11.05 -10.86 7.33
C ARG A 180 11.91 -9.90 6.50
N GLN A 181 11.71 -9.82 5.19
CA GLN A 181 12.42 -8.88 4.33
C GLN A 181 11.82 -7.46 4.39
N LEU A 182 10.50 -7.35 4.44
CA LEU A 182 9.76 -6.09 4.27
C LEU A 182 9.25 -5.51 5.60
N TRP A 183 9.24 -6.32 6.66
CA TRP A 183 8.72 -5.98 7.99
C TRP A 183 9.74 -5.29 8.89
N PRO A 184 11.02 -5.73 8.98
CA PRO A 184 12.02 -4.95 9.70
C PRO A 184 12.13 -3.55 9.08
N GLN A 185 12.30 -2.56 9.93
CA GLN A 185 12.76 -1.24 9.49
C GLN A 185 14.28 -1.17 9.21
N SER A 186 15.00 -2.30 9.18
CA SER A 186 16.47 -2.35 9.09
C SER A 186 16.98 -1.59 7.85
N ALA A 187 17.89 -0.61 7.89
CA ALA A 187 18.89 -0.24 8.91
C ALA A 187 19.71 -1.43 9.44
N SER A 188 20.71 -1.85 8.67
CA SER A 188 22.03 -2.41 9.09
C SER A 188 22.81 -2.78 7.82
N LEU A 189 24.08 -2.42 7.59
CA LEU A 189 25.23 -2.29 8.49
C LEU A 189 26.15 -1.12 8.07
N MET A 190 26.61 -0.32 9.03
CA MET A 190 28.04 -0.04 9.24
C MET A 190 28.25 0.27 10.73
N PRO A 191 29.34 -0.23 11.35
CA PRO A 191 29.70 0.11 12.71
C PRO A 191 30.51 1.41 12.72
N THR A 192 30.10 2.40 13.51
CA THR A 192 30.93 3.09 14.52
C THR A 192 30.16 4.29 15.08
N THR A 193 29.95 4.23 16.40
CA THR A 193 29.81 5.33 17.36
C THR A 193 28.90 6.54 17.03
N GLY A 194 27.85 6.70 17.83
CA GLY A 194 27.44 8.02 18.31
C GLY A 194 26.03 8.49 17.97
N THR A 195 25.13 8.34 18.95
CA THR A 195 24.00 9.25 19.28
C THR A 195 22.76 9.31 18.37
N CYS A 196 21.59 9.34 19.02
CA CYS A 196 20.23 9.22 18.47
C CYS A 196 19.75 10.45 17.65
N ALA A 197 19.18 10.22 16.46
CA ALA A 197 18.21 11.09 15.77
C ALA A 197 17.50 10.28 14.64
N GLY A 198 16.24 10.61 14.32
CA GLY A 198 15.33 9.85 13.44
C GLY A 198 15.85 9.53 12.05
N VAL A 199 15.27 8.49 11.43
CA VAL A 199 15.63 8.04 10.07
C VAL A 199 15.35 9.18 9.07
N PRO A 200 16.36 9.71 8.36
CA PRO A 200 16.13 10.73 7.34
C PRO A 200 15.42 10.12 6.14
N ASN A 201 14.52 10.89 5.53
CA ASN A 201 13.99 10.56 4.22
C ASN A 201 15.14 10.49 3.22
N PRO A 202 15.07 9.63 2.20
CA PRO A 202 16.03 9.67 1.10
C PRO A 202 16.10 11.11 0.55
N PRO A 203 17.29 11.60 0.18
CA PRO A 203 17.44 12.96 -0.29
C PRO A 203 16.50 13.21 -1.47
N PRO A 204 15.86 14.39 -1.55
CA PRO A 204 14.92 14.67 -2.61
C PRO A 204 15.57 14.50 -3.99
N GLY A 205 14.75 14.20 -5.00
CA GLY A 205 15.20 14.30 -6.37
C GLY A 205 15.77 15.69 -6.69
N PRO A 206 16.51 15.88 -7.80
CA PRO A 206 16.96 17.21 -8.20
C PRO A 206 15.76 18.18 -8.28
N GLY A 207 15.77 19.24 -7.46
CA GLY A 207 14.61 20.12 -7.23
C GLY A 207 14.83 21.13 -6.10
N ASP A 208 13.75 21.76 -5.63
CA ASP A 208 13.81 22.81 -4.59
C ASP A 208 13.95 22.19 -3.19
N ALA A 209 15.17 22.13 -2.67
CA ALA A 209 15.46 21.56 -1.35
C ALA A 209 14.70 22.24 -0.21
N ARG A 210 14.37 23.54 -0.32
CA ARG A 210 13.57 24.25 0.72
C ARG A 210 12.12 23.80 0.67
N ALA A 211 11.56 23.67 -0.54
CA ALA A 211 10.20 23.14 -0.70
C ALA A 211 10.09 21.73 -0.10
N MET A 212 11.09 20.89 -0.33
CA MET A 212 11.08 19.51 0.17
C MET A 212 11.28 19.42 1.69
N ALA A 213 12.07 20.31 2.30
CA ALA A 213 12.15 20.40 3.76
C ALA A 213 10.80 20.77 4.39
N ARG A 214 10.07 21.71 3.77
CA ARG A 214 8.70 22.06 4.19
C ARG A 214 7.71 20.93 3.97
N ALA A 215 7.84 20.17 2.87
CA ALA A 215 7.02 19.00 2.63
C ALA A 215 7.23 17.98 3.75
N GLN A 216 8.48 17.72 4.10
CA GLN A 216 8.81 16.74 5.12
C GLN A 216 8.28 17.09 6.50
N SER A 217 8.27 18.37 6.89
CA SER A 217 7.86 18.77 8.24
C SER A 217 6.44 18.34 8.60
N TRP A 218 5.50 18.39 7.67
CA TRP A 218 4.13 17.93 7.94
C TRP A 218 4.02 16.41 8.11
N VAL A 219 4.86 15.64 7.44
CA VAL A 219 4.93 14.19 7.62
C VAL A 219 5.51 13.86 8.99
N ASP A 220 6.57 14.56 9.39
CA ASP A 220 7.24 14.37 10.69
C ASP A 220 6.31 14.75 11.85
N GLU A 221 5.56 15.84 11.70
CA GLU A 221 4.57 16.31 12.66
C GLU A 221 3.25 15.51 12.62
N ARG A 222 3.08 14.63 11.64
CA ARG A 222 1.87 13.82 11.40
C ARG A 222 0.61 14.69 11.33
N VAL A 223 0.66 15.77 10.56
CA VAL A 223 -0.43 16.77 10.47
C VAL A 223 -1.72 16.11 9.96
N PRO A 224 -2.84 16.13 10.72
CA PRO A 224 -4.10 15.51 10.32
C PRO A 224 -4.76 16.30 9.18
N TYR A 225 -5.53 15.62 8.33
CA TYR A 225 -6.33 16.27 7.29
C TYR A 225 -7.58 16.94 7.88
N SER A 226 -7.79 18.21 7.56
CA SER A 226 -8.98 19.00 7.85
C SER A 226 -9.10 20.17 6.86
N GLN A 227 -10.28 20.32 6.23
CA GLN A 227 -10.59 21.47 5.38
C GLN A 227 -10.97 22.73 6.17
N GLY A 228 -11.17 22.62 7.49
CA GLY A 228 -11.56 23.75 8.34
C GLY A 228 -10.49 24.19 9.34
N SER A 229 -9.45 23.37 9.54
CA SER A 229 -8.42 23.61 10.55
C SER A 229 -7.14 24.14 9.94
N LEU A 230 -6.42 24.94 10.71
CA LEU A 230 -5.09 25.43 10.37
C LEU A 230 -4.04 24.68 11.18
N HIS A 231 -2.87 24.50 10.57
CA HIS A 231 -1.66 24.02 11.22
C HIS A 231 -0.59 25.09 11.18
N THR A 232 0.11 25.27 12.30
CA THR A 232 1.21 26.24 12.43
C THR A 232 2.49 25.49 12.79
N ASN A 233 3.54 25.72 12.01
CA ASN A 233 4.90 25.33 12.37
C ASN A 233 5.89 26.44 12.01
N GLU A 234 7.20 26.16 12.05
CA GLU A 234 8.25 27.13 11.76
C GLU A 234 8.20 27.75 10.36
N PHE A 235 7.45 27.13 9.42
CA PHE A 235 7.29 27.61 8.05
C PHE A 235 6.02 28.42 7.81
N GLY A 236 5.19 28.60 8.84
CA GLY A 236 3.98 29.43 8.82
C GLY A 236 2.69 28.67 9.17
N THR A 237 1.56 29.32 8.92
CA THR A 237 0.23 28.82 9.25
C THR A 237 -0.58 28.54 7.99
N TYR A 238 -0.98 27.28 7.77
CA TYR A 238 -1.70 26.86 6.56
C TYR A 238 -2.83 25.89 6.87
N ARG A 239 -3.82 25.81 5.97
CA ARG A 239 -4.97 24.90 6.06
C ARG A 239 -4.52 23.46 5.93
N GLN A 240 -5.02 22.59 6.80
CA GLN A 240 -4.68 21.18 6.91
C GLN A 240 -5.24 20.30 5.78
N ASP A 241 -5.17 20.73 4.52
CA ASP A 241 -5.62 19.92 3.39
C ASP A 241 -4.62 19.92 2.21
N CYS A 242 -4.97 19.22 1.14
CA CYS A 242 -4.09 18.99 -0.01
C CYS A 242 -3.47 20.28 -0.57
N SER A 243 -4.26 21.33 -0.79
CA SER A 243 -3.75 22.59 -1.35
C SER A 243 -3.16 23.54 -0.31
N GLY A 244 -3.57 23.46 0.95
CA GLY A 244 -2.88 24.16 2.04
C GLY A 244 -1.49 23.58 2.30
N TYR A 245 -1.32 22.26 2.16
CA TYR A 245 -0.03 21.60 2.22
C TYR A 245 0.91 22.05 1.09
N VAL A 246 0.40 22.11 -0.15
CA VAL A 246 1.15 22.69 -1.28
C VAL A 246 1.53 24.16 -1.02
N SER A 247 0.62 24.93 -0.41
CA SER A 247 0.87 26.34 -0.11
C SER A 247 2.02 26.52 0.88
N LEU A 248 2.09 25.66 1.90
CA LEU A 248 3.24 25.57 2.80
C LEU A 248 4.51 25.23 2.01
N VAL A 249 4.50 24.14 1.23
CA VAL A 249 5.66 23.67 0.47
C VAL A 249 6.23 24.79 -0.41
N TRP A 250 5.37 25.49 -1.13
CA TRP A 250 5.77 26.61 -1.98
C TRP A 250 6.03 27.92 -1.22
N GLY A 251 5.75 27.98 0.09
CA GLY A 251 5.92 29.17 0.92
C GLY A 251 5.08 30.34 0.40
N LEU A 252 3.85 30.05 0.02
CA LEU A 252 2.89 31.07 -0.41
C LEU A 252 2.44 31.90 0.80
N PRO A 253 2.05 33.16 0.62
CA PRO A 253 1.68 34.04 1.74
C PRO A 253 0.42 33.56 2.50
N THR A 254 -0.43 32.76 1.85
CA THR A 254 -1.68 32.24 2.40
C THR A 254 -1.95 30.82 1.89
N SER A 255 -3.01 30.18 2.39
CA SER A 255 -3.47 28.89 1.88
C SER A 255 -4.29 29.05 0.60
N PHE A 256 -3.74 28.59 -0.51
CA PHE A 256 -4.43 28.50 -1.78
C PHE A 256 -5.37 27.28 -1.81
N THR A 257 -6.25 27.26 -2.82
CA THR A 257 -7.13 26.14 -3.13
C THR A 257 -6.67 25.49 -4.42
N THR A 258 -7.13 24.26 -4.71
CA THR A 258 -6.87 23.63 -6.01
C THR A 258 -7.42 24.45 -7.20
N ALA A 259 -8.39 25.33 -6.97
CA ALA A 259 -8.89 26.28 -7.97
C ALA A 259 -8.01 27.53 -8.12
N SER A 260 -7.31 27.97 -7.08
CA SER A 260 -6.45 29.16 -7.12
C SER A 260 -4.97 28.87 -7.36
N LEU A 261 -4.49 27.64 -7.13
CA LEU A 261 -3.11 27.25 -7.42
C LEU A 261 -2.68 27.53 -8.88
N PRO A 262 -3.53 27.39 -9.91
CA PRO A 262 -3.18 27.76 -11.28
C PRO A 262 -2.83 29.24 -11.50
N SER A 263 -3.12 30.15 -10.56
CA SER A 263 -2.72 31.57 -10.70
C SER A 263 -1.26 31.83 -10.32
N VAL A 264 -0.61 30.88 -9.65
CA VAL A 264 0.78 30.95 -9.18
C VAL A 264 1.64 29.79 -9.70
N ALA A 265 1.09 28.99 -10.61
CA ALA A 265 1.75 27.83 -11.17
C ALA A 265 1.37 27.66 -12.65
N HIS A 266 2.25 27.06 -13.43
CA HIS A 266 2.02 26.74 -14.83
C HIS A 266 2.18 25.24 -15.08
N PRO A 267 1.47 24.66 -16.06
CA PRO A 267 1.61 23.25 -16.40
C PRO A 267 3.00 22.96 -16.97
N ILE A 268 3.54 21.78 -16.67
CA ILE A 268 4.80 21.27 -17.21
C ILE A 268 4.61 19.88 -17.81
N SER A 269 5.55 19.41 -18.62
CA SER A 269 5.54 18.05 -19.13
C SER A 269 6.02 17.04 -18.08
N LYS A 270 5.65 15.75 -18.26
CA LYS A 270 6.16 14.63 -17.46
C LYS A 270 7.69 14.61 -17.39
N GLY A 271 8.35 14.97 -18.49
CA GLY A 271 9.80 14.94 -18.61
C GLY A 271 10.50 15.93 -17.69
N GLU A 272 9.81 17.01 -17.34
CA GLU A 272 10.34 18.17 -16.61
C GLU A 272 10.16 18.07 -15.10
N LEU A 273 9.40 17.09 -14.59
CA LEU A 273 9.13 16.91 -13.16
C LEU A 273 10.41 16.87 -12.32
N ARG A 274 10.42 17.67 -11.26
CA ARG A 274 11.47 17.85 -10.27
C ARG A 274 10.87 17.88 -8.87
N ALA A 275 11.68 17.60 -7.85
CA ALA A 275 11.23 17.64 -6.47
C ALA A 275 10.66 19.04 -6.12
N GLY A 276 9.45 19.07 -5.58
CA GLY A 276 8.72 20.28 -5.23
C GLY A 276 7.70 20.75 -6.28
N ASP A 277 7.68 20.14 -7.47
CA ASP A 277 6.56 20.29 -8.40
C ASP A 277 5.30 19.61 -7.84
N ILE A 278 4.13 19.93 -8.38
CA ILE A 278 2.88 19.31 -7.96
C ILE A 278 2.21 18.56 -9.09
N MET A 279 1.37 17.61 -8.70
CA MET A 279 0.43 16.95 -9.60
C MET A 279 -0.96 17.46 -9.22
N LEU A 280 -1.61 18.20 -10.11
CA LEU A 280 -2.82 18.99 -9.81
C LEU A 280 -4.02 18.54 -10.65
N ARG A 281 -5.19 18.49 -10.02
CA ARG A 281 -6.52 18.52 -10.68
C ARG A 281 -7.50 19.33 -9.84
N ALA A 282 -8.70 19.56 -10.37
CA ALA A 282 -9.80 20.10 -9.59
C ALA A 282 -10.09 19.21 -8.36
N GLY A 283 -10.02 19.79 -7.17
CA GLY A 283 -10.34 19.09 -5.91
C GLY A 283 -9.21 18.25 -5.31
N HIS A 284 -8.08 18.05 -6.00
CA HIS A 284 -6.95 17.31 -5.41
C HIS A 284 -5.58 17.73 -5.93
N THR A 285 -4.58 17.66 -5.07
CA THR A 285 -3.18 17.91 -5.42
C THR A 285 -2.22 17.16 -4.50
N LEU A 286 -1.01 16.90 -4.98
CA LEU A 286 0.09 16.29 -4.23
C LEU A 286 1.42 16.88 -4.68
N ILE A 287 2.47 16.71 -3.86
CA ILE A 287 3.83 17.19 -4.18
C ILE A 287 4.66 16.02 -4.69
N PHE A 288 5.28 16.20 -5.86
CA PHE A 288 6.23 15.25 -6.44
C PHE A 288 7.60 15.37 -5.74
N ASP A 289 8.17 14.24 -5.33
CA ASP A 289 9.56 14.15 -4.87
C ASP A 289 10.47 13.67 -6.02
N ARG A 290 10.27 12.42 -6.44
CA ARG A 290 11.12 11.75 -7.44
C ARG A 290 10.42 10.57 -8.07
N TRP A 291 10.91 10.14 -9.22
CA TRP A 291 10.49 8.88 -9.82
C TRP A 291 10.86 7.70 -8.92
N ALA A 292 9.90 6.78 -8.72
CA ALA A 292 10.12 5.57 -7.94
C ALA A 292 10.74 4.45 -8.80
N ASN A 293 10.69 4.58 -10.13
CA ASN A 293 11.31 3.64 -11.06
C ASN A 293 11.88 4.33 -12.33
N PRO A 294 12.84 3.71 -13.03
CA PRO A 294 13.44 4.27 -14.24
C PRO A 294 12.45 4.48 -15.40
N SER A 295 11.42 3.63 -15.48
CA SER A 295 10.36 3.70 -16.49
C SER A 295 9.36 4.85 -16.25
N ARG A 296 9.51 5.60 -15.14
CA ARG A 296 8.68 6.75 -14.76
C ARG A 296 7.19 6.41 -14.74
N THR A 297 6.82 5.22 -14.27
CA THR A 297 5.42 4.78 -14.14
C THR A 297 4.86 4.97 -12.74
N SER A 298 5.70 5.27 -11.76
CA SER A 298 5.31 5.69 -10.40
C SER A 298 6.33 6.65 -9.81
N TYR A 299 5.90 7.45 -8.82
CA TYR A 299 6.71 8.48 -8.18
C TYR A 299 6.45 8.53 -6.68
N TRP A 300 7.46 8.94 -5.91
CA TRP A 300 7.32 9.31 -4.51
C TRP A 300 6.65 10.68 -4.41
N ALA A 301 5.70 10.79 -3.50
CA ALA A 301 4.94 12.02 -3.30
C ALA A 301 4.53 12.23 -1.85
N TYR A 302 4.41 13.51 -1.51
CA TYR A 302 3.79 13.98 -0.29
C TYR A 302 2.31 14.26 -0.56
N GLU A 303 1.43 13.68 0.26
CA GLU A 303 0.00 13.76 0.03
C GLU A 303 -0.77 13.90 1.34
N GLN A 304 -1.85 14.68 1.29
CA GLN A 304 -2.84 14.81 2.34
C GLN A 304 -4.22 14.67 1.70
N GLU A 305 -4.82 13.49 1.80
CA GLU A 305 -5.90 13.09 0.88
C GLU A 305 -7.31 13.23 1.47
N ARG A 306 -7.52 12.88 2.75
CA ARG A 306 -8.87 12.77 3.32
C ARG A 306 -8.90 12.78 4.84
N PRO A 307 -10.06 13.13 5.45
CA PRO A 307 -10.25 13.10 6.90
C PRO A 307 -9.87 11.74 7.50
N GLY A 308 -9.29 11.77 8.70
CA GLY A 308 -8.81 10.57 9.39
C GLY A 308 -7.44 10.06 8.91
N ARG A 309 -6.80 10.74 7.96
CA ARG A 309 -5.39 10.50 7.57
C ARG A 309 -4.51 11.69 7.95
N VAL A 310 -3.25 11.40 8.21
CA VAL A 310 -2.18 12.41 8.40
C VAL A 310 -1.45 12.64 7.08
N ALA A 311 -0.62 13.68 7.01
CA ALA A 311 0.30 13.86 5.89
C ALA A 311 1.22 12.63 5.76
N VAL A 312 1.38 12.14 4.53
CA VAL A 312 2.17 10.94 4.22
C VAL A 312 3.15 11.20 3.09
N HIS A 313 4.26 10.46 3.10
CA HIS A 313 5.20 10.34 2.00
C HIS A 313 5.15 8.90 1.47
N HIS A 314 4.64 8.71 0.25
CA HIS A 314 4.37 7.38 -0.31
C HIS A 314 4.48 7.34 -1.83
N VAL A 315 4.46 6.13 -2.40
CA VAL A 315 4.55 5.92 -3.84
C VAL A 315 3.16 5.98 -4.49
N VAL A 316 3.05 6.75 -5.57
CA VAL A 316 1.83 6.99 -6.34
C VAL A 316 2.08 6.62 -7.81
N PRO A 317 1.18 5.89 -8.49
CA PRO A 317 1.29 5.62 -9.92
C PRO A 317 1.11 6.90 -10.75
N TYR A 318 1.78 6.97 -11.90
CA TYR A 318 1.64 8.08 -12.83
C TYR A 318 0.55 7.81 -13.87
N PRO A 319 -0.30 8.81 -14.22
CA PRO A 319 -0.35 10.18 -13.69
C PRO A 319 -1.08 10.27 -12.34
N TYR A 320 -1.90 9.28 -12.03
CA TYR A 320 -2.48 9.02 -10.72
C TYR A 320 -3.01 7.57 -10.69
N TRP A 321 -3.76 7.19 -9.65
CA TRP A 321 -4.36 5.84 -9.53
C TRP A 321 -5.26 5.52 -10.74
N PRO A 322 -5.15 4.32 -11.33
CA PRO A 322 -6.05 3.87 -12.41
C PRO A 322 -7.53 4.04 -12.05
N GLY A 323 -8.34 4.44 -13.02
CA GLY A 323 -9.77 4.72 -12.81
C GLY A 323 -10.08 6.06 -12.13
N GLN A 324 -9.06 6.84 -11.74
CA GLN A 324 -9.24 8.21 -11.29
C GLN A 324 -8.85 9.23 -12.36
N VAL A 325 -9.40 10.44 -12.24
CA VAL A 325 -9.02 11.56 -13.09
C VAL A 325 -7.52 11.83 -12.90
N ALA A 326 -6.78 11.80 -14.00
CA ALA A 326 -5.35 12.05 -14.01
C ALA A 326 -5.02 13.39 -13.38
N LEU A 327 -3.90 13.43 -12.64
CA LEU A 327 -3.30 14.68 -12.20
C LEU A 327 -2.36 15.20 -13.27
N VAL A 328 -2.29 16.53 -13.41
CA VAL A 328 -1.45 17.20 -14.40
C VAL A 328 -0.25 17.83 -13.69
N PRO A 329 1.00 17.60 -14.16
CA PRO A 329 2.18 18.23 -13.60
C PRO A 329 2.13 19.77 -13.69
N HIS A 330 2.42 20.46 -12.59
CA HIS A 330 2.55 21.91 -12.53
C HIS A 330 3.77 22.33 -11.73
N ARG A 331 4.36 23.46 -12.12
CA ARG A 331 5.47 24.10 -11.42
C ARG A 331 5.08 25.49 -10.95
N LYS A 332 5.54 25.85 -9.75
CA LYS A 332 5.43 27.22 -9.23
C LYS A 332 6.07 28.22 -10.20
N GLY A 333 5.35 29.30 -10.51
CA GLY A 333 5.84 30.41 -11.33
C GLY A 333 6.82 31.33 -10.60
#